data_AF-A0AAV9XFH3-F1
#
_entry.id   AF-A0AAV9XFH3-F1
#
_cell.length_a   1.000
_cell.length_b   1.000
_cell.length_c   1.000
_cell.angle_alpha   90.00
_cell.angle_beta   90.00
_cell.angle_gamma   90.00
#
_symmetry.space_group_name_H-M   'P 1'
#
loop_
_entity.id
_entity.type
_entity.pdbx_description
1 polymer ?
#
loop_
_entity_poly.entity_id
_entity_poly.type
_entity_poly.pdbx_seq_one_letter_code
_entity_poly.pdbx_strand_id
1 'polypeptide(L)'
;MEGKYNIKGTPPPLAVYHDFRGPSSGGICYGKYLCLQKNYRDLPNTILSHSNILGMHNLLGTLIGYHTNFISLPKEPARGGGVVNIVMVIQKEFQLRLEEAWAKALEMHDEALGKLIQLQDSLLGFGE
;
A
#
# COMPACT_ATOMS: atom_id res chain seq x y z
N MET A 1 -3.61 6.26 14.25
CA MET A 1 -4.26 4.93 14.33
C MET A 1 -3.25 3.84 14.61
N GLU A 2 -2.20 3.71 13.79
CA GLU A 2 -1.09 2.75 13.94
C GLU A 2 -0.50 2.66 15.36
N GLY A 3 -0.18 3.80 15.99
CA GLY A 3 0.40 3.82 17.35
C GLY A 3 -0.45 3.10 18.40
N LYS A 4 -1.78 3.09 18.28
CA LYS A 4 -2.66 2.39 19.24
C LYS A 4 -2.48 0.87 19.19
N TYR A 5 -2.28 0.32 18.01
CA TYR A 5 -2.09 -1.12 17.81
C TYR A 5 -0.68 -1.56 18.22
N ASN A 6 0.32 -0.74 17.89
CA ASN A 6 1.70 -0.97 18.32
C ASN A 6 1.84 -0.95 19.85
N ILE A 7 1.21 0.02 20.55
CA ILE A 7 1.20 0.05 22.03
C ILE A 7 0.53 -1.20 22.63
N LYS A 8 -0.57 -1.67 22.02
CA LYS A 8 -1.28 -2.87 22.47
C LYS A 8 -0.59 -4.18 22.08
N GLY A 9 0.45 -4.15 21.25
CA GLY A 9 1.10 -5.36 20.72
C GLY A 9 0.13 -6.29 19.99
N THR A 10 -0.95 -5.76 19.42
CA THR A 10 -2.00 -6.55 18.76
C THR A 10 -2.24 -6.04 17.35
N PRO A 11 -2.15 -6.90 16.32
CA PRO A 11 -2.47 -6.51 14.94
C PRO A 11 -3.92 -5.99 14.82
N PRO A 12 -4.17 -4.93 14.02
CA PRO A 12 -5.51 -4.46 13.69
C PRO A 12 -6.30 -5.50 12.89
N PRO A 13 -7.65 -5.43 12.86
CA PRO A 13 -8.45 -6.13 11.86
C PRO A 13 -8.05 -5.73 10.45
N LEU A 14 -8.17 -6.64 9.48
CA LEU A 14 -7.72 -6.41 8.10
C LEU A 14 -8.38 -5.19 7.44
N ALA A 15 -9.68 -5.01 7.63
CA ALA A 15 -10.41 -3.85 7.11
C ALA A 15 -9.81 -2.53 7.64
N VAL A 16 -9.57 -2.46 8.95
CA VAL A 16 -9.00 -1.28 9.60
C VAL A 16 -7.56 -1.04 9.12
N TYR A 17 -6.79 -2.10 8.90
CA TYR A 17 -5.44 -2.00 8.35
C TYR A 17 -5.44 -1.31 6.98
N HIS A 18 -6.34 -1.70 6.08
CA HIS A 18 -6.43 -1.10 4.75
C HIS A 18 -6.80 0.39 4.77
N ASP A 19 -7.64 0.81 5.72
CA ASP A 19 -8.08 2.21 5.83
C ASP A 19 -6.91 3.18 6.03
N PHE A 20 -5.89 2.79 6.80
CA PHE A 20 -4.80 3.71 7.16
C PHE A 20 -3.45 3.35 6.56
N ARG A 21 -3.20 2.09 6.14
CA ARG A 21 -1.86 1.68 5.67
C ARG A 21 -1.43 2.39 4.39
N GLY A 22 -2.32 2.48 3.41
CA GLY A 22 -2.03 3.16 2.14
C GLY A 22 -1.63 4.63 2.35
N PRO A 23 -2.41 5.40 3.12
CA PRO A 23 -2.03 6.77 3.51
C PRO A 23 -0.78 6.86 4.39
N SER A 24 -0.54 5.92 5.30
CA SER A 24 0.59 6.00 6.25
C SER A 24 1.93 5.54 5.67
N SER A 25 1.95 4.88 4.50
CA SER A 25 3.18 4.38 3.87
C SER A 25 4.06 5.48 3.25
N GLY A 26 3.51 6.68 3.05
CA GLY A 26 4.17 7.77 2.32
C GLY A 26 4.12 7.60 0.78
N GLY A 27 3.64 6.46 0.27
CA GLY A 27 3.64 6.18 -1.16
C GLY A 27 2.75 7.11 -1.99
N ILE A 28 1.61 7.57 -1.45
CA ILE A 28 0.74 8.54 -2.12
C ILE A 28 1.48 9.88 -2.35
N CYS A 29 2.23 10.35 -1.35
CA CYS A 29 2.99 11.59 -1.44
C CYS A 29 4.07 11.50 -2.52
N TYR A 30 4.81 10.39 -2.55
CA TYR A 30 5.81 10.15 -3.58
C TYR A 30 5.21 9.99 -4.97
N GLY A 31 4.07 9.30 -5.12
CA GLY A 31 3.35 9.21 -6.39
C GLY A 31 3.01 10.59 -6.96
N LYS A 32 2.47 11.48 -6.12
CA LYS A 32 2.19 12.88 -6.50
C LYS A 32 3.48 13.65 -6.81
N TYR A 33 4.55 13.41 -6.06
CA TYR A 33 5.84 14.07 -6.27
C TYR A 33 6.52 13.63 -7.57
N LEU A 34 6.37 12.38 -8.02
CA LEU A 34 6.91 11.91 -9.30
C LEU A 34 6.38 12.73 -10.48
N CYS A 35 5.12 13.18 -10.42
CA CYS A 35 4.57 14.12 -11.40
C CYS A 35 5.31 15.47 -11.44
N LEU A 36 6.01 15.85 -10.36
CA LEU A 36 6.82 17.07 -10.26
C LEU A 36 8.22 16.94 -10.88
N GLN A 37 8.67 15.73 -11.23
CA GLN A 37 10.00 15.52 -11.81
C GLN A 37 10.11 16.01 -13.27
N LYS A 38 8.99 16.42 -13.88
CA LYS A 38 8.91 17.10 -15.19
C LYS A 38 8.40 18.53 -15.03
N ASN A 39 8.22 19.28 -16.13
CA ASN A 39 7.59 20.61 -16.11
C ASN A 39 6.10 20.50 -15.72
N TYR A 40 5.81 20.15 -14.48
CA TYR A 40 4.47 19.84 -13.98
C TYR A 40 3.48 21.01 -14.11
N ARG A 41 4.01 22.24 -14.23
CA ARG A 41 3.21 23.44 -14.52
C ARG A 41 2.41 23.29 -15.81
N ASP A 42 2.87 22.44 -16.71
CA ASP A 42 2.24 22.18 -18.00
C ASP A 42 1.21 21.04 -17.90
N LEU A 43 1.15 20.31 -16.77
CA LEU A 43 0.18 19.23 -16.59
C LEU A 43 -1.17 19.80 -16.13
N PRO A 44 -2.25 19.63 -16.91
CA PRO A 44 -3.55 20.20 -16.54
C PRO A 44 -4.09 19.61 -15.23
N ASN A 45 -4.78 20.44 -14.45
CA ASN A 45 -5.47 20.00 -13.23
C ASN A 45 -6.48 18.85 -13.49
N THR A 46 -7.02 18.77 -14.72
CA THR A 46 -7.91 17.69 -15.16
C THR A 46 -7.21 16.33 -15.18
N ILE A 47 -5.91 16.28 -15.51
CA ILE A 47 -5.11 15.06 -15.45
C ILE A 47 -4.83 14.67 -13.99
N LEU A 48 -4.43 15.64 -13.17
CA LEU A 48 -4.17 15.41 -11.74
C LEU A 48 -5.42 14.95 -10.96
N SER A 49 -6.60 15.34 -11.43
CA SER A 49 -7.89 14.95 -10.85
C SER A 49 -8.53 13.74 -11.53
N HIS A 50 -7.88 13.16 -12.55
CA HIS A 50 -8.41 12.01 -13.27
C HIS A 50 -8.52 10.81 -12.32
N SER A 51 -9.69 10.14 -12.33
CA SER A 51 -10.00 9.05 -11.39
C SER A 51 -8.96 7.93 -11.42
N ASN A 52 -8.49 7.54 -12.61
CA ASN A 52 -7.46 6.51 -12.75
C ASN A 52 -6.11 6.96 -12.15
N ILE A 53 -5.72 8.23 -12.32
CA ILE A 53 -4.47 8.76 -11.73
C ILE A 53 -4.56 8.76 -10.20
N LEU A 54 -5.69 9.19 -9.64
CA LEU A 54 -5.93 9.11 -8.20
C LEU A 54 -5.94 7.67 -7.69
N GLY A 55 -6.57 6.76 -8.44
CA GLY A 55 -6.57 5.32 -8.15
C GLY A 55 -5.16 4.73 -8.14
N MET A 56 -4.33 5.07 -9.13
CA MET A 56 -2.93 4.66 -9.19
C MET A 56 -2.14 5.17 -7.99
N HIS A 57 -2.31 6.44 -7.57
CA HIS A 57 -1.65 6.96 -6.36
C HIS A 57 -2.02 6.17 -5.10
N ASN A 58 -3.29 5.81 -4.94
CA ASN A 58 -3.74 5.01 -3.80
C ASN A 58 -3.15 3.59 -3.83
N LEU A 59 -3.08 2.97 -5.01
CA LEU A 59 -2.46 1.65 -5.19
C LEU A 59 -0.96 1.70 -4.93
N LEU A 60 -0.25 2.76 -5.35
CA LEU A 60 1.17 2.97 -5.01
C LEU A 60 1.36 3.07 -3.49
N GLY A 61 0.51 3.82 -2.79
CA GLY A 61 0.50 3.86 -1.33
C GLY A 61 0.37 2.47 -0.70
N THR A 62 -0.53 1.66 -1.24
CA THR A 62 -0.78 0.29 -0.76
C THR A 62 0.43 -0.63 -1.02
N LEU A 63 0.94 -0.65 -2.24
CA LEU A 63 2.07 -1.50 -2.65
C LEU A 63 3.34 -1.15 -1.88
N ILE A 64 3.68 0.14 -1.76
CA ILE A 64 4.83 0.59 -0.95
C ILE A 64 4.64 0.17 0.52
N GLY A 65 3.41 0.25 1.03
CA GLY A 65 3.06 -0.23 2.37
C GLY A 65 3.36 -1.72 2.54
N TYR A 66 2.92 -2.57 1.60
CA TYR A 66 3.18 -4.01 1.60
C TYR A 66 4.67 -4.34 1.49
N HIS A 67 5.38 -3.76 0.53
CA HIS A 67 6.82 -4.00 0.37
C HIS A 67 7.58 -3.64 1.65
N THR A 68 7.25 -2.51 2.27
CA THR A 68 7.83 -2.11 3.54
C THR A 68 7.63 -3.20 4.59
N ASN A 69 6.41 -3.77 4.67
CA ASN A 69 6.09 -4.81 5.63
C ASN A 69 6.78 -6.14 5.35
N PHE A 70 6.93 -6.54 4.08
CA PHE A 70 7.68 -7.75 3.74
C PHE A 70 9.16 -7.62 4.11
N ILE A 71 9.76 -6.45 3.85
CA ILE A 71 11.16 -6.19 4.16
C ILE A 71 11.40 -6.07 5.67
N SER A 72 10.43 -5.49 6.41
CA SER A 72 10.56 -5.27 7.85
C SER A 72 10.21 -6.49 8.69
N LEU A 73 9.35 -7.40 8.20
CA LEU A 73 8.84 -8.52 9.00
C LEU A 73 9.94 -9.36 9.67
N PRO A 74 11.07 -9.73 9.03
CA PRO A 74 12.11 -10.52 9.71
C PRO A 74 12.73 -9.83 10.93
N LYS A 75 12.63 -8.50 11.02
CA LYS A 75 13.25 -7.66 12.06
C LYS A 75 12.26 -7.24 13.15
N GLU A 76 10.96 -7.33 12.89
CA GLU A 76 9.89 -6.86 13.77
C GLU A 76 9.71 -7.72 15.03
N PRO A 77 9.63 -9.07 14.94
CA PRO A 77 9.52 -9.93 16.12
C PRO A 77 10.67 -9.74 17.12
N ALA A 78 11.88 -9.50 16.62
CA ALA A 78 13.07 -9.28 17.46
C ALA A 78 13.06 -7.93 18.21
N ARG A 79 12.24 -6.96 17.77
CA ARG A 79 12.18 -5.60 18.32
C ARG A 79 11.02 -5.40 19.31
N GLY A 80 10.20 -6.41 19.57
CA GLY A 80 9.06 -6.31 20.50
C GLY A 80 7.98 -5.32 20.05
N GLY A 81 7.93 -5.01 18.75
CA GLY A 81 6.98 -4.06 18.15
C GLY A 81 6.78 -4.36 16.65
N GLY A 82 5.92 -3.59 15.97
CA GLY A 82 5.66 -3.79 14.53
C GLY A 82 4.51 -4.74 14.23
N VAL A 83 3.46 -4.75 15.06
CA VAL A 83 2.27 -5.59 14.84
C VAL A 83 1.37 -5.06 13.71
N VAL A 84 1.64 -3.85 13.22
CA VAL A 84 0.99 -3.27 12.05
C VAL A 84 1.75 -3.68 10.79
N ASN A 85 1.65 -4.97 10.49
CA ASN A 85 2.24 -5.63 9.35
C ASN A 85 1.19 -6.50 8.67
N ILE A 86 1.03 -6.40 7.35
CA ILE A 86 0.01 -7.15 6.62
C ILE A 86 0.07 -8.66 6.87
N VAL A 87 1.28 -9.24 6.99
CA VAL A 87 1.43 -10.69 7.25
C VAL A 87 0.91 -11.04 8.64
N MET A 88 1.25 -10.23 9.66
CA MET A 88 0.77 -10.42 11.04
C MET A 88 -0.75 -10.20 11.16
N VAL A 89 -1.28 -9.24 10.41
CA VAL A 89 -2.72 -8.96 10.32
C VAL A 89 -3.45 -10.16 9.72
N ILE A 90 -2.98 -10.67 8.58
CA ILE A 90 -3.56 -11.85 7.91
C ILE A 90 -3.46 -13.08 8.81
N GLN A 91 -2.30 -13.29 9.44
CA GLN A 91 -2.09 -14.41 10.35
C GLN A 91 -3.15 -14.43 11.46
N LYS A 92 -3.42 -13.27 12.06
CA LYS A 92 -4.43 -13.11 13.11
C LYS A 92 -5.86 -13.25 12.58
N GLU A 93 -6.18 -12.58 11.48
CA GLU A 93 -7.53 -12.52 10.91
C GLU A 93 -8.00 -13.90 10.44
N PHE A 94 -7.12 -14.66 9.79
CA PHE A 94 -7.45 -15.95 9.19
C PHE A 94 -6.92 -17.15 9.99
N GLN A 95 -6.28 -16.92 11.14
CA GLN A 95 -5.68 -17.96 11.99
C GLN A 95 -4.72 -18.89 11.23
N LEU A 96 -3.94 -18.31 10.32
CA LEU A 96 -3.02 -19.04 9.45
C LEU A 96 -1.65 -19.23 10.10
N ARG A 97 -0.87 -20.20 9.61
CA ARG A 97 0.58 -20.25 9.89
C ARG A 97 1.28 -19.08 9.21
N LEU A 98 2.51 -18.77 9.64
CA LEU A 98 3.25 -17.62 9.12
C LEU A 98 3.46 -17.71 7.60
N GLU A 99 3.81 -18.89 7.10
CA GLU A 99 4.07 -19.13 5.68
C GLU A 99 2.79 -18.97 4.84
N GLU A 100 1.66 -19.44 5.36
CA GLU A 100 0.35 -19.31 4.73
C GLU A 100 -0.13 -17.85 4.72
N ALA A 101 0.08 -17.14 5.82
CA ALA A 101 -0.22 -15.73 5.93
C ALA A 101 0.64 -14.90 4.98
N TRP A 102 1.92 -15.28 4.82
CA TRP A 102 2.83 -14.65 3.87
C TRP A 102 2.39 -14.87 2.43
N ALA A 103 2.06 -16.11 2.05
CA ALA A 103 1.54 -16.44 0.72
C ALA A 103 0.28 -15.62 0.40
N LYS A 104 -0.67 -15.56 1.35
CA LYS A 104 -1.88 -14.76 1.20
C LYS A 104 -1.61 -13.25 1.11
N ALA A 105 -0.60 -12.75 1.81
CA ALA A 105 -0.19 -11.35 1.69
C ALA A 105 0.40 -11.05 0.30
N LEU A 106 1.14 -12.00 -0.29
CA LEU A 106 1.63 -11.90 -1.67
C LEU A 106 0.48 -11.92 -2.68
N GLU A 107 -0.52 -12.79 -2.50
CA GLU A 107 -1.73 -12.78 -3.34
C GLU A 107 -2.40 -11.39 -3.34
N MET A 108 -2.57 -10.79 -2.16
CA MET A 108 -3.15 -9.44 -2.03
C MET A 108 -2.27 -8.34 -2.65
N HIS A 109 -0.95 -8.51 -2.62
CA HIS A 109 -0.02 -7.65 -3.34
C HIS A 109 -0.21 -7.77 -4.84
N ASP A 110 -0.27 -9.00 -5.36
CA ASP A 110 -0.39 -9.27 -6.80
C ASP A 110 -1.74 -8.79 -7.34
N GLU A 111 -2.82 -8.90 -6.56
CA GLU A 111 -4.11 -8.30 -6.89
C GLU A 111 -4.04 -6.76 -7.00
N ALA A 112 -3.33 -6.11 -6.07
CA ALA A 112 -3.15 -4.66 -6.09
C ALA A 112 -2.27 -4.21 -7.27
N LEU A 113 -1.22 -4.99 -7.59
CA LEU A 113 -0.36 -4.76 -8.75
C LEU A 113 -1.14 -4.95 -10.06
N GLY A 114 -1.95 -6.00 -10.15
CA GLY A 114 -2.81 -6.24 -11.31
C GLY A 114 -3.77 -5.07 -11.56
N LYS A 115 -4.38 -4.53 -10.50
CA LYS A 115 -5.22 -3.31 -10.60
C LYS A 115 -4.43 -2.09 -11.06
N LEU A 116 -3.19 -1.94 -10.61
CA LEU A 116 -2.34 -0.81 -11.02
C LEU A 116 -2.04 -0.89 -12.52
N ILE A 117 -1.67 -2.08 -13.01
CA ILE A 117 -1.42 -2.34 -14.43
C ILE A 117 -2.68 -2.09 -15.25
N GLN A 118 -3.85 -2.58 -14.81
CA GLN A 118 -5.12 -2.32 -15.49
C GLN A 118 -5.46 -0.83 -15.59
N LEU A 119 -5.23 -0.06 -14.52
CA LEU A 119 -5.44 1.38 -14.55
C LEU A 119 -4.46 2.06 -15.52
N GLN A 120 -3.20 1.64 -15.52
CA GLN A 120 -2.20 2.14 -16.47
C GLN A 120 -2.61 1.85 -17.92
N ASP A 121 -3.01 0.62 -18.23
CA ASP A 121 -3.40 0.20 -19.58
C ASP A 121 -4.68 0.91 -20.06
N SER A 122 -5.57 1.28 -19.13
CA SER A 122 -6.79 2.03 -19.43
C SER A 122 -6.55 3.52 -19.69
N LEU A 123 -5.38 4.05 -19.35
CA LEU A 123 -4.98 5.39 -19.75
C LEU A 123 -4.63 5.35 -21.23
N LEU A 124 -5.59 5.70 -22.07
CA LEU A 124 -5.29 6.16 -23.43
C LEU A 124 -4.18 7.22 -23.30
N GLY A 125 -3.08 7.08 -24.04
CA GLY A 125 -2.00 8.07 -24.03
C GLY A 125 -2.63 9.46 -24.12
N PHE A 126 -2.21 10.38 -23.24
CA PHE A 126 -2.83 11.71 -23.09
C PHE A 126 -2.53 12.65 -24.29
N GLY A 127 -2.67 12.14 -25.52
CA GLY A 127 -2.35 12.81 -26.78
C GLY A 127 -0.87 12.78 -27.13
N GLU A 128 -0.59 12.84 -28.44
CA GLU A 128 0.67 13.35 -29.01
C GLU A 128 0.86 14.85 -28.65
#